data_AF-A0A2K6SG54-F1
#
_entry.id   AF-A0A2K6SG54-F1
#
_cell.length_a   1.000
_cell.length_b   1.000
_cell.length_c   1.000
_cell.angle_alpha   90.00
_cell.angle_beta   90.00
_cell.angle_gamma   90.00
#
_symmetry.space_group_name_H-M   'P 1'
#
loop_
_entity.id
_entity.type
_entity.pdbx_description
1 polymer ?
#
loop_
_entity_poly.entity_id
_entity_poly.type
_entity_poly.pdbx_seq_one_letter_code
_entity_poly.pdbx_strand_id
1 'polypeptide(L)'
;VLTPAQIKSICQAILDSGKQYAIKKRKPFPLMYSYYGTEYLGAAHGLSSILQMLLSYHEHLKPSDRELVWQSVDFLMEQEQNCNWPPELGETIERENELVHWCHGAPGIAYLFAKAYLVSKKPQYLDTCIRCGELTWQKGLLKKGPGICHGVAGSAYVFLLLYRLTGNSKYIYRAQRFAQFLFTEEFKAGSRVLESIYSLYEGFSGTVCFLIDLLQPNQAEFPLFSVFV
;
A
#
# COMPACT_ATOMS: atom_id res chain seq x y z
N VAL A 1 4.45 -1.93 24.97
CA VAL A 1 3.25 -2.49 24.28
C VAL A 1 2.05 -1.68 24.73
N LEU A 2 1.15 -1.29 23.81
CA LEU A 2 -0.05 -0.51 24.14
C LEU A 2 -1.13 -1.41 24.76
N THR A 3 -1.86 -0.88 25.74
CA THR A 3 -3.03 -1.56 26.33
C THR A 3 -4.24 -1.51 25.40
N PRO A 4 -5.22 -2.43 25.52
CA PRO A 4 -6.45 -2.38 24.74
C PRO A 4 -7.21 -1.04 24.86
N ALA A 5 -7.16 -0.41 26.04
CA ALA A 5 -7.76 0.91 26.25
C ALA A 5 -7.04 2.01 25.47
N GLN A 6 -5.70 1.99 25.43
CA GLN A 6 -4.90 2.92 24.62
C GLN A 6 -5.16 2.72 23.12
N ILE A 7 -5.19 1.46 22.65
CA ILE A 7 -5.51 1.14 21.24
C ILE A 7 -6.89 1.70 20.85
N LYS A 8 -7.90 1.44 21.69
CA LYS A 8 -9.26 1.97 21.47
C LYS A 8 -9.29 3.49 21.44
N SER A 9 -8.56 4.15 22.34
CA SER A 9 -8.48 5.62 22.37
C SER A 9 -7.81 6.20 21.12
N ILE A 10 -6.75 5.56 20.62
CA ILE A 10 -6.06 5.99 19.39
C ILE A 10 -6.99 5.81 18.18
N CYS A 11 -7.65 4.64 18.07
CA CYS A 11 -8.60 4.39 16.99
C CYS A 11 -9.75 5.39 17.00
N GLN A 12 -10.29 5.71 18.18
CA GLN A 12 -11.35 6.70 18.32
C GLN A 12 -10.87 8.09 17.88
N ALA A 13 -9.65 8.50 18.24
CA ALA A 13 -9.09 9.78 17.81
C ALA A 13 -8.93 9.86 16.28
N ILE A 14 -8.48 8.78 15.64
CA ILE A 14 -8.37 8.69 14.17
C ILE A 14 -9.76 8.84 13.52
N LEU A 15 -10.76 8.12 14.05
CA LEU A 15 -12.13 8.17 13.54
C LEU A 15 -12.77 9.55 13.71
N ASP A 16 -12.65 10.14 14.89
CA ASP A 16 -13.24 11.45 15.19
C ASP A 16 -12.61 12.54 14.32
N SER A 17 -11.28 12.50 14.14
CA SER A 17 -10.58 13.39 13.22
C SER A 17 -11.09 13.24 11.77
N GLY A 18 -11.23 12.00 11.28
CA GLY A 18 -11.69 11.72 9.93
C GLY A 18 -13.12 12.18 9.67
N LYS A 19 -14.02 11.94 10.62
CA LYS A 19 -15.43 12.39 10.55
C LYS A 19 -15.51 13.91 10.55
N GLN A 20 -14.80 14.57 11.47
CA GLN A 20 -14.81 16.03 11.56
C GLN A 20 -14.28 16.67 10.28
N TYR A 21 -13.20 16.13 9.71
CA TYR A 21 -12.66 16.61 8.45
C TYR A 21 -13.65 16.43 7.30
N ALA A 22 -14.25 15.23 7.16
CA ALA A 22 -15.24 14.94 6.13
C ALA A 22 -16.46 15.89 6.21
N ILE A 23 -17.01 16.10 7.41
CA ILE A 23 -18.11 17.04 7.65
C ILE A 23 -17.69 18.48 7.28
N LYS A 24 -16.54 18.94 7.79
CA LYS A 24 -16.05 20.30 7.56
C LYS A 24 -15.84 20.59 6.07
N LYS A 25 -15.36 19.61 5.32
CA LYS A 25 -15.10 19.69 3.88
C LYS A 25 -16.29 19.24 3.02
N ARG A 26 -17.44 18.94 3.64
CA ARG A 26 -18.68 18.49 2.99
C ARG A 26 -18.45 17.31 2.04
N LYS A 27 -17.66 16.34 2.50
CA LYS A 27 -17.36 15.14 1.74
C LYS A 27 -18.57 14.19 1.71
N PRO A 28 -18.83 13.49 0.61
CA PRO A 28 -19.93 12.54 0.50
C PRO A 28 -19.63 11.18 1.19
N PHE A 29 -18.40 10.96 1.64
CA PHE A 29 -17.92 9.75 2.32
C PHE A 29 -17.59 10.03 3.79
N PRO A 30 -17.67 9.00 4.66
CA PRO A 30 -17.70 9.22 6.11
C PRO A 30 -16.36 9.60 6.73
N LEU A 31 -15.24 9.11 6.19
CA LEU A 31 -13.89 9.40 6.69
C LEU A 31 -13.02 9.96 5.57
N MET A 32 -12.29 11.04 5.88
CA MET A 32 -11.28 11.61 5.02
C MET A 32 -10.24 12.38 5.83
N TYR A 33 -9.04 12.50 5.28
CA TYR A 33 -7.89 13.09 5.95
C TYR A 33 -7.12 13.97 4.98
N SER A 34 -6.34 14.90 5.52
CA SER A 34 -5.39 15.69 4.75
C SER A 34 -4.04 15.73 5.43
N TYR A 35 -2.97 15.69 4.65
CA TYR A 35 -1.60 15.91 5.10
C TYR A 35 -0.99 17.02 4.26
N TYR A 36 -0.41 18.04 4.91
CA TYR A 36 0.03 19.29 4.28
C TYR A 36 -1.03 19.96 3.37
N GLY A 37 -2.32 19.81 3.73
CA GLY A 37 -3.43 20.38 2.96
C GLY A 37 -3.91 19.53 1.78
N THR A 38 -3.25 18.40 1.53
CA THR A 38 -3.56 17.49 0.42
C THR A 38 -4.29 16.24 0.91
N GLU A 39 -5.30 15.81 0.16
CA GLU A 39 -6.09 14.60 0.41
C GLU A 39 -5.46 13.41 -0.32
N TYR A 40 -4.35 12.89 0.20
CA TYR A 40 -3.65 11.77 -0.40
C TYR A 40 -4.46 10.46 -0.33
N LEU A 41 -4.32 9.61 -1.35
CA LEU A 41 -4.95 8.30 -1.39
C LEU A 41 -3.99 7.15 -1.02
N GLY A 42 -2.69 7.30 -1.35
CA GLY A 42 -1.68 6.25 -1.25
C GLY A 42 -1.28 5.80 0.17
N ALA A 43 -0.36 4.84 0.27
CA ALA A 43 0.00 4.20 1.53
C ALA A 43 0.88 5.09 2.43
N ALA A 44 1.74 5.94 1.88
CA ALA A 44 2.69 6.70 2.70
C ALA A 44 2.00 7.78 3.56
N HIS A 45 1.05 8.50 2.97
CA HIS A 45 0.47 9.72 3.57
C HIS A 45 -1.05 9.81 3.44
N GLY A 46 -1.70 8.76 2.91
CA GLY A 46 -3.07 8.86 2.43
C GLY A 46 -4.08 7.98 3.15
N LEU A 47 -5.30 8.06 2.64
CA LEU A 47 -6.46 7.34 3.15
C LEU A 47 -6.22 5.82 3.25
N SER A 48 -5.46 5.24 2.31
CA SER A 48 -5.23 3.80 2.25
C SER A 48 -4.64 3.21 3.53
N SER A 49 -3.54 3.76 4.03
CA SER A 49 -2.87 3.23 5.22
C SER A 49 -3.63 3.52 6.51
N ILE A 50 -4.33 4.65 6.57
CA ILE A 50 -5.20 4.97 7.71
C ILE A 50 -6.33 3.93 7.83
N LEU A 51 -6.98 3.60 6.71
CA LEU A 51 -8.01 2.57 6.67
C LEU A 51 -7.44 1.18 6.97
N GLN A 52 -6.25 0.84 6.46
CA GLN A 52 -5.60 -0.43 6.77
C GLN A 52 -5.35 -0.56 8.27
N MET A 53 -4.88 0.52 8.90
CA MET A 53 -4.63 0.53 10.33
C MET A 53 -5.93 0.32 11.12
N LEU A 54 -7.01 1.03 10.77
CA LEU A 54 -8.32 0.85 11.40
C LEU A 54 -8.87 -0.58 11.21
N LEU A 55 -8.69 -1.18 10.04
CA LEU A 55 -9.07 -2.58 9.79
C LEU A 55 -8.23 -3.58 10.60
N SER A 56 -6.93 -3.30 10.78
CA SER A 56 -6.03 -4.14 11.59
C SER A 56 -6.48 -4.23 13.04
N TYR A 57 -7.14 -3.19 13.55
CA TYR A 57 -7.68 -3.11 14.90
C TYR A 57 -9.22 -3.11 14.94
N HIS A 58 -9.88 -3.65 13.91
CA HIS A 58 -11.34 -3.58 13.77
C HIS A 58 -12.11 -4.12 15.00
N GLU A 59 -11.55 -5.11 15.70
CA GLU A 59 -12.12 -5.66 16.93
C GLU A 59 -12.27 -4.62 18.07
N HIS A 60 -11.40 -3.60 18.10
CA HIS A 60 -11.45 -2.52 19.08
C HIS A 60 -12.45 -1.41 18.71
N LEU A 61 -13.00 -1.44 17.49
CA LEU A 61 -13.97 -0.45 17.00
C LEU A 61 -15.40 -0.86 17.37
N LYS A 62 -16.27 0.12 17.61
CA LYS A 62 -17.71 -0.10 17.79
C LYS A 62 -18.34 -0.48 16.43
N PRO A 63 -19.46 -1.23 16.40
CA PRO A 63 -20.10 -1.64 15.15
C PRO A 63 -20.39 -0.49 14.17
N SER A 64 -20.89 0.64 14.68
CA SER A 64 -21.14 1.84 13.87
C SER A 64 -19.86 2.42 13.26
N ASP A 65 -18.74 2.38 13.97
CA ASP A 65 -17.46 2.88 13.45
C ASP A 65 -16.85 1.93 12.42
N ARG A 66 -17.04 0.62 12.61
CA ARG A 66 -16.63 -0.40 11.61
C ARG A 66 -17.32 -0.15 10.27
N GLU A 67 -18.61 0.16 10.31
CA GLU A 67 -19.38 0.46 9.10
C GLU A 67 -18.84 1.68 8.35
N LEU A 68 -18.49 2.76 9.06
CA LEU A 68 -17.87 3.94 8.45
C LEU A 68 -16.52 3.63 7.81
N VAL A 69 -15.71 2.76 8.43
CA VAL A 69 -14.44 2.31 7.85
C VAL A 69 -14.70 1.56 6.54
N TRP A 70 -15.66 0.63 6.51
CA TRP A 70 -15.98 -0.13 5.30
C TRP A 70 -16.52 0.75 4.17
N GLN A 71 -17.40 1.70 4.48
CA GLN A 71 -17.87 2.69 3.50
C GLN A 71 -16.72 3.51 2.90
N SER A 72 -15.72 3.89 3.71
CA SER A 72 -14.52 4.57 3.23
C SER A 72 -13.58 3.67 2.42
N VAL A 73 -13.51 2.37 2.73
CA VAL A 73 -12.75 1.38 1.94
C VAL A 73 -13.38 1.21 0.55
N ASP A 74 -14.70 1.08 0.50
CA ASP A 74 -15.44 0.93 -0.76
C ASP A 74 -15.33 2.22 -1.59
N PHE A 75 -15.45 3.40 -0.97
CA PHE A 75 -15.17 4.67 -1.62
C PHE A 75 -13.77 4.73 -2.23
N LEU A 76 -12.73 4.29 -1.51
CA LEU A 76 -11.37 4.29 -2.05
C LEU A 76 -11.24 3.35 -3.25
N MET A 77 -11.93 2.20 -3.24
CA MET A 77 -11.96 1.29 -4.39
C MET A 77 -12.56 1.96 -5.63
N GLU A 78 -13.62 2.76 -5.47
CA GLU A 78 -14.24 3.51 -6.57
C GLU A 78 -13.33 4.60 -7.17
N GLN A 79 -12.25 4.98 -6.48
CA GLN A 79 -11.26 5.94 -7.01
C GLN A 79 -10.24 5.29 -7.97
N GLU A 80 -10.38 4.00 -8.28
CA GLU A 80 -9.52 3.31 -9.24
C GLU A 80 -9.65 3.92 -10.65
N GLN A 81 -8.51 4.23 -11.26
CA GLN A 81 -8.38 4.70 -12.63
C GLN A 81 -7.39 3.78 -13.36
N ASN A 82 -7.87 3.03 -14.35
CA ASN A 82 -7.04 2.12 -15.15
C ASN A 82 -6.18 1.15 -14.30
N CYS A 83 -6.79 0.51 -13.30
CA CYS A 83 -6.11 -0.37 -12.33
C CYS A 83 -5.08 0.33 -11.41
N ASN A 84 -5.08 1.66 -11.34
CA ASN A 84 -4.20 2.47 -10.49
C ASN A 84 -5.00 3.50 -9.68
N TRP A 85 -4.35 4.25 -8.79
CA TRP A 85 -4.95 5.34 -8.02
C TRP A 85 -4.14 6.62 -8.18
N PRO A 86 -4.80 7.78 -8.34
CA PRO A 86 -4.09 9.04 -8.34
C PRO A 86 -3.44 9.28 -6.96
N PRO A 87 -2.35 10.04 -6.89
CA PRO A 87 -1.72 10.39 -5.61
C PRO A 87 -2.69 11.15 -4.70
N GLU A 88 -3.45 12.09 -5.27
CA GLU A 88 -4.37 12.98 -4.58
C GLU A 88 -5.82 12.77 -5.04
N LEU A 89 -6.78 12.98 -4.13
CA LEU A 89 -8.19 12.88 -4.47
C LEU A 89 -8.61 13.95 -5.49
N GLY A 90 -9.28 13.51 -6.55
CA GLY A 90 -9.83 14.39 -7.59
C GLY A 90 -8.87 14.63 -8.77
N GLU A 91 -7.64 14.15 -8.69
CA GLU A 91 -6.73 14.14 -9.84
C GLU A 91 -7.07 13.04 -10.85
N THR A 92 -6.66 13.27 -12.10
CA THR A 92 -6.72 12.25 -13.17
C THR A 92 -5.32 11.73 -13.44
N ILE A 93 -5.17 10.42 -13.55
CA ILE A 93 -3.88 9.80 -13.88
C ILE A 93 -3.54 10.06 -15.35
N GLU A 94 -2.57 10.93 -15.56
CA GLU A 94 -1.93 11.13 -16.85
C GLU A 94 -0.79 10.13 -17.04
N ARG A 95 -0.67 9.57 -18.25
CA ARG A 95 0.36 8.55 -18.56
C ARG A 95 1.78 9.02 -18.24
N GLU A 96 2.06 10.31 -18.41
CA GLU A 96 3.40 10.89 -18.21
C GLU A 96 3.75 11.04 -16.72
N ASN A 97 2.74 11.15 -15.86
CA ASN A 97 2.86 11.40 -14.42
C ASN A 97 2.38 10.22 -13.56
N GLU A 98 2.13 9.06 -14.18
CA GLU A 98 1.60 7.88 -13.51
C GLU A 98 2.59 7.34 -12.47
N LEU A 99 2.18 7.35 -11.20
CA LEU A 99 2.96 6.79 -10.10
C LEU A 99 2.55 5.34 -9.85
N VAL A 100 3.51 4.42 -9.92
CA VAL A 100 3.36 3.00 -9.61
C VAL A 100 4.30 2.67 -8.46
N HIS A 101 4.05 3.28 -7.29
CA HIS A 101 4.92 3.23 -6.12
C HIS A 101 4.19 2.66 -4.90
N TRP A 102 4.92 2.26 -3.86
CA TRP A 102 4.30 1.97 -2.56
C TRP A 102 3.73 3.24 -1.94
N CYS A 103 4.44 4.37 -2.00
CA CYS A 103 3.93 5.61 -1.41
C CYS A 103 2.65 6.13 -2.09
N HIS A 104 2.58 6.04 -3.42
CA HIS A 104 1.47 6.52 -4.24
C HIS A 104 1.22 5.57 -5.42
N GLY A 105 -0.02 5.09 -5.54
CA GLY A 105 -0.47 4.19 -6.60
C GLY A 105 -0.72 2.76 -6.13
N ALA A 106 -1.05 1.90 -7.10
CA ALA A 106 -1.51 0.53 -6.91
C ALA A 106 -0.62 -0.33 -5.99
N PRO A 107 0.73 -0.27 -6.05
CA PRO A 107 1.57 -1.08 -5.18
C PRO A 107 1.31 -0.86 -3.68
N GLY A 108 1.10 0.39 -3.27
CA GLY A 108 0.76 0.71 -1.87
C GLY A 108 -0.68 0.38 -1.52
N ILE A 109 -1.61 0.72 -2.41
CA ILE A 109 -3.05 0.49 -2.22
C ILE A 109 -3.36 -1.00 -2.04
N ALA A 110 -2.60 -1.89 -2.69
CA ALA A 110 -2.76 -3.34 -2.59
C ALA A 110 -2.77 -3.85 -1.14
N TYR A 111 -2.04 -3.20 -0.22
CA TYR A 111 -1.93 -3.61 1.18
C TYR A 111 -3.21 -3.37 1.97
N LEU A 112 -3.92 -2.26 1.71
CA LEU A 112 -5.25 -2.04 2.29
C LEU A 112 -6.19 -3.16 1.87
N PHE A 113 -6.29 -3.42 0.56
CA PHE A 113 -7.24 -4.40 0.06
C PHE A 113 -6.86 -5.83 0.46
N ALA A 114 -5.58 -6.11 0.67
CA ALA A 114 -5.13 -7.36 1.25
C ALA A 114 -5.66 -7.51 2.69
N LYS A 115 -5.51 -6.48 3.53
CA LYS A 115 -6.07 -6.48 4.89
C LYS A 115 -7.61 -6.58 4.85
N ALA A 116 -8.27 -5.84 3.97
CA ALA A 116 -9.72 -5.89 3.77
C ALA A 116 -10.21 -7.29 3.39
N TYR A 117 -9.52 -7.96 2.47
CA TYR A 117 -9.80 -9.35 2.10
C TYR A 117 -9.59 -10.30 3.29
N LEU A 118 -8.50 -10.14 4.04
CA LEU A 118 -8.20 -11.00 5.18
C LEU A 118 -9.29 -10.93 6.26
N VAL A 119 -9.85 -9.74 6.51
CA VAL A 119 -10.91 -9.52 7.51
C VAL A 119 -12.29 -9.95 6.99
N SER A 120 -12.68 -9.55 5.78
CA SER A 120 -14.05 -9.72 5.28
C SER A 120 -14.27 -10.98 4.43
N LYS A 121 -13.20 -11.55 3.88
CA LYS A 121 -13.22 -12.62 2.87
C LYS A 121 -14.01 -12.30 1.59
N LYS A 122 -14.35 -11.03 1.32
CA LYS A 122 -15.04 -10.63 0.08
C LYS A 122 -14.09 -10.74 -1.13
N PRO A 123 -14.44 -11.50 -2.19
CA PRO A 123 -13.56 -11.73 -3.35
C PRO A 123 -13.10 -10.46 -4.05
N GLN A 124 -13.96 -9.44 -4.13
CA GLN A 124 -13.65 -8.16 -4.79
C GLN A 124 -12.36 -7.49 -4.29
N TYR A 125 -12.03 -7.62 -3.00
CA TYR A 125 -10.81 -7.05 -2.44
C TYR A 125 -9.57 -7.82 -2.90
N LEU A 126 -9.66 -9.15 -2.99
CA LEU A 126 -8.59 -9.98 -3.55
C LEU A 126 -8.41 -9.69 -5.05
N ASP A 127 -9.50 -9.56 -5.80
CA ASP A 127 -9.45 -9.21 -7.23
C ASP A 127 -8.76 -7.88 -7.44
N THR A 128 -9.02 -6.89 -6.58
CA THR A 128 -8.32 -5.59 -6.59
C THR A 128 -6.82 -5.75 -6.31
N CYS A 129 -6.41 -6.54 -5.31
CA CYS A 129 -4.99 -6.84 -5.09
C CYS A 129 -4.34 -7.47 -6.34
N ILE A 130 -5.04 -8.40 -7.00
CA ILE A 130 -4.54 -9.05 -8.22
C ILE A 130 -4.36 -8.02 -9.33
N ARG A 131 -5.33 -7.11 -9.55
CA ARG A 131 -5.20 -6.00 -10.52
C ARG A 131 -3.99 -5.10 -10.20
N CYS A 132 -3.77 -4.74 -8.93
CA CYS A 132 -2.58 -4.01 -8.52
C CYS A 132 -1.29 -4.76 -8.88
N GLY A 133 -1.28 -6.08 -8.68
CA GLY A 133 -0.17 -6.96 -9.05
C GLY A 133 0.08 -7.01 -10.56
N GLU A 134 -0.97 -7.04 -11.37
CA GLU A 134 -0.83 -7.01 -12.84
C GLU A 134 -0.26 -5.67 -13.33
N LEU A 135 -0.74 -4.54 -12.80
CA LEU A 135 -0.16 -3.24 -13.11
C LEU A 135 1.31 -3.16 -12.68
N THR A 136 1.61 -3.63 -11.47
CA THR A 136 2.98 -3.67 -10.93
C THR A 136 3.89 -4.54 -11.79
N TRP A 137 3.40 -5.65 -12.33
CA TRP A 137 4.16 -6.47 -13.27
C TRP A 137 4.48 -5.74 -14.57
N GLN A 138 3.54 -4.95 -15.09
CA GLN A 138 3.73 -4.21 -16.35
C GLN A 138 4.62 -2.98 -16.19
N LYS A 139 4.56 -2.28 -15.05
CA LYS A 139 5.15 -0.94 -14.89
C LYS A 139 6.04 -0.75 -13.64
N GLY A 140 6.20 -1.78 -12.80
CA GLY A 140 6.88 -1.69 -11.51
C GLY A 140 8.42 -1.78 -11.56
N LEU A 141 9.03 -1.95 -12.73
CA LEU A 141 10.48 -1.85 -12.91
C LEU A 141 10.90 -0.37 -13.00
N LEU A 142 10.94 0.28 -11.84
CA LEU A 142 11.09 1.73 -11.73
C LEU A 142 12.53 2.19 -11.95
N LYS A 143 12.71 3.25 -12.74
CA LYS A 143 14.01 3.94 -12.91
C LYS A 143 14.39 4.81 -11.71
N LYS A 144 13.49 4.96 -10.72
CA LYS A 144 13.72 5.86 -9.58
C LYS A 144 14.75 5.30 -8.59
N GLY A 145 14.90 3.98 -8.49
CA GLY A 145 15.93 3.38 -7.63
C GLY A 145 15.56 1.98 -7.12
N PRO A 146 16.40 1.41 -6.24
CA PRO A 146 16.27 0.03 -5.78
C PRO A 146 15.40 -0.10 -4.52
N GLY A 147 15.12 1.01 -3.83
CA GLY A 147 14.45 1.05 -2.53
C GLY A 147 13.01 0.57 -2.51
N ILE A 148 12.39 0.62 -1.33
CA ILE A 148 11.06 0.06 -1.07
C ILE A 148 9.91 1.09 -1.12
N CYS A 149 10.20 2.39 -0.97
CA CYS A 149 9.17 3.44 -1.03
C CYS A 149 8.59 3.62 -2.44
N HIS A 150 9.48 3.66 -3.43
CA HIS A 150 9.19 3.99 -4.82
C HIS A 150 10.29 3.45 -5.74
N GLY A 151 10.75 2.24 -5.44
CA GLY A 151 11.79 1.54 -6.19
C GLY A 151 11.39 0.10 -6.50
N VAL A 152 12.27 -0.60 -7.22
CA VAL A 152 12.01 -1.96 -7.72
C VAL A 152 11.72 -2.96 -6.59
N ALA A 153 12.43 -2.88 -5.46
CA ALA A 153 12.19 -3.78 -4.33
C ALA A 153 10.80 -3.58 -3.72
N GLY A 154 10.35 -2.32 -3.61
CA GLY A 154 9.00 -1.99 -3.12
C GLY A 154 7.89 -2.54 -4.01
N SER A 155 8.06 -2.41 -5.33
CA SER A 155 7.18 -3.05 -6.31
C SER A 155 7.18 -4.58 -6.16
N ALA A 156 8.34 -5.19 -5.96
CA ALA A 156 8.46 -6.64 -5.85
C ALA A 156 7.78 -7.23 -4.61
N TYR A 157 7.72 -6.48 -3.51
CA TYR A 157 6.98 -6.88 -2.31
C TYR A 157 5.49 -7.10 -2.56
N VAL A 158 4.87 -6.45 -3.58
CA VAL A 158 3.48 -6.71 -3.97
C VAL A 158 3.29 -8.17 -4.39
N PHE A 159 4.28 -8.78 -5.04
CA PHE A 159 4.20 -10.18 -5.42
C PHE A 159 4.37 -11.11 -4.22
N LEU A 160 5.21 -10.77 -3.24
CA LEU A 160 5.31 -11.52 -1.99
C LEU A 160 3.99 -11.45 -1.20
N LEU A 161 3.36 -10.28 -1.14
CA LEU A 161 2.02 -10.11 -0.57
C LEU A 161 0.99 -11.01 -1.28
N LEU A 162 0.94 -10.97 -2.62
CA LEU A 162 0.00 -11.79 -3.40
C LEU A 162 0.26 -13.29 -3.26
N TYR A 163 1.52 -13.71 -3.17
CA TYR A 163 1.86 -15.09 -2.89
C TYR A 163 1.32 -15.52 -1.53
N ARG A 164 1.53 -14.73 -0.46
CA ARG A 164 1.00 -15.04 0.87
C ARG A 164 -0.53 -15.07 0.92
N LEU A 165 -1.21 -14.26 0.11
CA LEU A 165 -2.68 -14.26 0.02
C LEU A 165 -3.25 -15.46 -0.73
N THR A 166 -2.55 -15.96 -1.76
CA THR A 166 -3.13 -16.89 -2.75
C THR A 166 -2.46 -18.26 -2.79
N GLY A 167 -1.25 -18.41 -2.26
CA GLY A 167 -0.41 -19.59 -2.44
C GLY A 167 0.10 -19.79 -3.87
N ASN A 168 -0.18 -18.88 -4.81
CA ASN A 168 0.14 -19.07 -6.22
C ASN A 168 1.62 -18.76 -6.51
N SER A 169 2.39 -19.79 -6.85
CA SER A 169 3.83 -19.69 -7.12
C SER A 169 4.21 -18.76 -8.28
N LYS A 170 3.27 -18.38 -9.16
CA LYS A 170 3.50 -17.36 -10.20
C LYS A 170 4.03 -16.05 -9.60
N TYR A 171 3.60 -15.70 -8.40
CA TYR A 171 3.99 -14.46 -7.75
C TYR A 171 5.42 -14.54 -7.17
N ILE A 172 5.86 -15.70 -6.67
CA ILE A 172 7.28 -15.93 -6.34
C ILE A 172 8.14 -15.71 -7.59
N TYR A 173 7.74 -16.30 -8.72
CA TYR A 173 8.46 -16.11 -9.98
C TYR A 173 8.58 -14.63 -10.36
N ARG A 174 7.50 -13.85 -10.26
CA ARG A 174 7.53 -12.41 -10.54
C ARG A 174 8.46 -11.65 -9.59
N ALA A 175 8.42 -11.95 -8.28
CA ALA A 175 9.35 -11.37 -7.31
C ALA A 175 10.81 -11.67 -7.66
N GLN A 176 11.12 -12.91 -8.06
CA GLN A 176 12.46 -13.32 -8.49
C GLN A 176 12.92 -12.56 -9.74
N ARG A 177 12.03 -12.27 -10.71
CA ARG A 177 12.40 -11.48 -11.89
C ARG A 177 12.76 -10.03 -11.53
N PHE A 178 12.04 -9.43 -10.59
CA PHE A 178 12.37 -8.10 -10.09
C PHE A 178 13.69 -8.11 -9.30
N ALA A 179 13.94 -9.16 -8.51
CA ALA A 179 15.21 -9.37 -7.83
C ALA A 179 16.37 -9.47 -8.84
N GLN A 180 16.21 -10.22 -9.93
CA GLN A 180 17.23 -10.33 -10.98
C GLN A 180 17.47 -8.99 -11.68
N PHE A 181 16.41 -8.23 -11.98
CA PHE A 181 16.52 -6.93 -12.63
C PHE A 181 17.39 -5.94 -11.85
N LEU A 182 17.32 -5.95 -10.51
CA LEU A 182 18.16 -5.10 -9.65
C LEU A 182 19.68 -5.28 -9.88
N PHE A 183 20.11 -6.42 -10.45
CA PHE A 183 21.51 -6.72 -10.71
C PHE A 183 21.93 -6.54 -12.18
N THR A 184 21.02 -6.17 -13.08
CA THR A 184 21.34 -5.96 -14.51
C THR A 184 22.10 -4.66 -14.73
N GLU A 185 22.89 -4.61 -15.78
CA GLU A 185 23.54 -3.36 -16.21
C GLU A 185 22.52 -2.31 -16.64
N GLU A 186 21.38 -2.73 -17.20
CA GLU A 186 20.27 -1.83 -17.54
C GLU A 186 19.78 -1.06 -16.31
N PHE A 187 19.56 -1.75 -15.18
CA PHE A 187 19.13 -1.08 -13.96
C PHE A 187 20.23 -0.18 -13.38
N LYS A 188 21.47 -0.67 -13.32
CA LYS A 188 22.61 0.09 -12.78
C LYS A 188 22.86 1.38 -13.56
N ALA A 189 22.77 1.33 -14.89
CA ALA A 189 22.96 2.49 -15.76
C ALA A 189 21.72 3.40 -15.86
N GLY A 190 20.52 2.84 -15.76
CA GLY A 190 19.26 3.56 -15.96
C GLY A 190 18.60 4.11 -14.68
N SER A 191 19.07 3.71 -13.50
CA SER A 191 18.53 4.17 -12.22
C SER A 191 19.07 5.55 -11.82
N ARG A 192 18.27 6.32 -11.08
CA ARG A 192 18.71 7.60 -10.52
C ARG A 192 19.78 7.40 -9.45
N VAL A 193 20.69 8.37 -9.34
CA VAL A 193 21.66 8.44 -8.23
C VAL A 193 20.91 8.56 -6.91
N LEU A 194 21.30 7.74 -5.94
CA LEU A 194 20.70 7.74 -4.61
C LEU A 194 21.38 8.76 -3.71
N GLU A 195 20.60 9.63 -3.08
CA GLU A 195 21.11 10.55 -2.06
C GLU A 195 21.37 9.81 -0.73
N SER A 196 20.47 8.90 -0.34
CA SER A 196 20.57 8.13 0.91
C SER A 196 20.76 6.63 0.64
N ILE A 197 21.97 6.29 0.21
CA ILE A 197 22.37 4.97 -0.32
C ILE A 197 22.02 3.80 0.63
N TYR A 198 22.13 4.00 1.95
CA TYR A 198 21.95 2.93 2.95
C TYR A 198 20.64 3.04 3.74
N SER A 199 19.74 3.97 3.38
CA SER A 199 18.45 4.10 4.06
C SER A 199 17.53 2.90 3.81
N LEU A 200 16.59 2.66 4.73
CA LEU A 200 15.60 1.59 4.60
C LEU A 200 14.64 1.83 3.44
N TYR A 201 14.06 3.03 3.32
CA TYR A 201 12.97 3.28 2.37
C TYR A 201 13.44 3.64 0.95
N GLU A 202 14.59 4.28 0.79
CA GLU A 202 15.06 4.78 -0.51
C GLU A 202 16.33 4.06 -0.99
N GLY A 203 17.15 3.61 -0.05
CA GLY A 203 18.44 2.97 -0.29
C GLY A 203 18.40 1.44 -0.37
N PHE A 204 19.59 0.86 -0.36
CA PHE A 204 19.80 -0.59 -0.48
C PHE A 204 19.37 -1.39 0.75
N SER A 205 19.22 -0.78 1.93
CA SER A 205 18.80 -1.54 3.12
C SER A 205 17.41 -2.14 2.94
N GLY A 206 16.47 -1.42 2.32
CA GLY A 206 15.16 -1.97 1.95
C GLY A 206 15.24 -3.05 0.89
N THR A 207 16.16 -2.91 -0.07
CA THR A 207 16.44 -3.96 -1.06
C THR A 207 16.95 -5.23 -0.40
N VAL A 208 17.83 -5.11 0.59
CA VAL A 208 18.33 -6.26 1.37
C VAL A 208 17.18 -6.93 2.13
N CYS A 209 16.28 -6.17 2.78
CA CYS A 209 15.09 -6.73 3.41
C CYS A 209 14.26 -7.55 2.41
N PHE A 210 13.99 -6.98 1.22
CA PHE A 210 13.27 -7.67 0.16
C PHE A 210 13.95 -8.98 -0.25
N LEU A 211 15.27 -8.97 -0.46
CA LEU A 211 16.02 -10.15 -0.88
C LEU A 211 16.02 -11.24 0.19
N ILE A 212 16.08 -10.87 1.47
CA ILE A 212 15.98 -11.82 2.59
C ILE A 212 14.56 -12.41 2.65
N ASP A 213 13.53 -11.58 2.56
CA ASP A 213 12.13 -12.01 2.58
C ASP A 213 11.78 -12.92 1.39
N LEU A 214 12.41 -12.70 0.23
CA LEU A 214 12.27 -13.56 -0.95
C LEU A 214 12.78 -14.98 -0.70
N LEU A 215 13.74 -15.18 0.21
CA LEU A 215 14.20 -16.51 0.61
C LEU A 215 13.17 -17.24 1.49
N GLN A 216 12.27 -16.51 2.14
CA GLN A 216 11.24 -17.04 3.06
C GLN A 216 9.86 -16.45 2.72
N PRO A 217 9.32 -16.69 1.51
CA PRO A 217 8.18 -15.94 0.98
C PRO A 217 6.88 -16.14 1.78
N ASN A 218 6.75 -17.23 2.54
CA ASN A 218 5.61 -17.47 3.44
C ASN A 218 5.58 -16.54 4.67
N GLN A 219 6.73 -15.94 5.02
CA GLN A 219 6.91 -15.05 6.17
C GLN A 219 7.17 -13.59 5.76
N ALA A 220 7.30 -13.33 4.45
CA ALA A 220 7.63 -12.01 3.93
C ALA A 220 6.61 -10.93 4.34
N GLU A 221 7.11 -9.78 4.81
CA GLU A 221 6.29 -8.61 5.14
C GLU A 221 6.99 -7.33 4.71
N PHE A 222 6.24 -6.40 4.13
CA PHE A 222 6.78 -5.08 3.84
C PHE A 222 7.24 -4.42 5.15
N PRO A 223 8.50 -3.96 5.25
CA PRO A 223 9.04 -3.44 6.49
C PRO A 223 8.18 -2.33 7.09
N LEU A 224 7.83 -2.46 8.37
CA LEU A 224 7.03 -1.48 9.14
C LEU A 224 5.59 -1.26 8.60
N PHE A 225 5.08 -2.16 7.74
CA PHE A 225 3.76 -2.02 7.12
C PHE A 225 3.02 -3.35 6.99
N SER A 226 2.84 -4.04 8.12
CA SER A 226 2.29 -5.40 8.17
C SER A 226 0.79 -5.49 7.83
N VAL A 227 0.42 -6.61 7.19
CA VAL A 227 -0.95 -6.96 6.79
C VAL A 227 -1.44 -8.25 7.43
N PHE A 228 -0.56 -9.12 7.92
CA PHE A 228 -0.94 -10.46 8.39
C PHE A 228 -1.01 -10.58 9.92
N VAL A 229 -0.64 -9.52 10.64
CA VAL A 229 -0.80 -9.39 12.09
C VAL A 229 -2.18 -8.90 12.49
#